data_AF-A0A919ZZ61-F1
#
_entry.id   AF-A0A919ZZ61-F1
#
_cell.length_a   1.000
_cell.length_b   1.000
_cell.length_c   1.000
_cell.angle_alpha   90.00
_cell.angle_beta   90.00
_cell.angle_gamma   90.00
#
_symmetry.space_group_name_H-M   'P 1'
#
loop_
_entity.id
_entity.type
_entity.pdbx_description
1 polymer ?
#
loop_
_entity_poly.entity_id
_entity_poly.type
_entity_poly.pdbx_seq_one_letter_code
_entity_poly.pdbx_strand_id
1 'polypeptide(L)'
;MLKFFFGFIFFIIYLLKPSIGLAFDTSDPSVSLLQNRISNNFSRKYCKAIQNGFSKDEAMKSAIVKTENIISFSYNPQKKWIEKDDLANQISLQVVNDCGRSIGLIGKEGVNYFKSYFLEIYEKTTPDKNFSR
;
A
#
# COMPACT_ATOMS: atom_id res chain seq x y z
N MET A 1 42.38 8.15 -17.59
CA MET A 1 41.92 8.68 -16.29
C MET A 1 40.57 9.40 -16.36
N LEU A 2 40.26 10.17 -17.41
CA LEU A 2 39.01 10.92 -17.55
C LEU A 2 37.72 10.07 -17.45
N LYS A 3 37.73 8.84 -17.99
CA LYS A 3 36.58 7.90 -17.92
C LYS A 3 36.23 7.47 -16.48
N PHE A 4 37.22 7.31 -15.62
CA PHE A 4 37.00 6.99 -14.20
C PHE A 4 36.41 8.19 -13.46
N PHE A 5 36.84 9.40 -13.80
CA PHE A 5 36.32 10.64 -13.23
C PHE A 5 34.83 10.83 -13.56
N PHE A 6 34.43 10.58 -14.82
CA PHE A 6 33.02 10.59 -15.20
C PHE A 6 32.19 9.51 -14.48
N GLY A 7 32.71 8.29 -14.36
CA GLY A 7 32.04 7.22 -13.61
C GLY A 7 31.82 7.57 -12.13
N PHE A 8 32.80 8.22 -11.51
CA PHE A 8 32.72 8.64 -10.11
C PHE A 8 31.68 9.76 -9.92
N ILE A 9 31.59 10.71 -10.85
CA ILE A 9 30.57 11.77 -10.85
C ILE A 9 29.16 11.17 -10.94
N PHE A 10 28.93 10.21 -11.83
CA PHE A 10 27.62 9.54 -11.93
C PHE A 10 27.26 8.77 -10.66
N PHE A 11 28.23 8.14 -10.01
CA PHE A 11 28.02 7.43 -8.75
C PHE A 11 27.63 8.38 -7.60
N ILE A 12 28.29 9.54 -7.50
CA ILE A 12 27.94 10.57 -6.51
C ILE A 12 26.53 11.12 -6.75
N ILE A 13 26.16 11.41 -8.00
CA ILE A 13 24.82 11.89 -8.35
C ILE A 13 23.75 10.84 -8.00
N TYR A 14 24.05 9.55 -8.15
CA TYR A 14 23.16 8.47 -7.76
C TYR A 14 22.93 8.43 -6.23
N LEU A 15 23.98 8.58 -5.43
CA LEU A 15 23.89 8.60 -3.97
C LEU A 15 23.20 9.85 -3.42
N LEU A 16 23.26 10.96 -4.14
CA LEU A 16 22.60 12.22 -3.77
C LEU A 16 21.09 12.24 -4.04
N LYS A 17 20.52 11.20 -4.68
CA LYS A 17 19.06 11.08 -4.79
C LYS A 17 18.49 10.76 -3.42
N PRO A 18 17.70 11.66 -2.81
CA PRO A 18 17.11 11.39 -1.50
C PRO A 18 16.21 10.16 -1.62
N SER A 19 16.44 9.17 -0.78
CA SER A 19 15.48 8.10 -0.55
C SER A 19 14.23 8.75 0.02
N ILE A 20 13.13 8.73 -0.74
CA ILE A 20 11.83 9.23 -0.30
C ILE A 20 11.35 8.32 0.84
N GLY A 21 11.64 8.73 2.08
CA GLY A 21 11.07 8.12 3.28
C GLY A 21 9.72 8.76 3.53
N LEU A 22 8.65 8.02 3.34
CA LEU A 22 7.33 8.44 3.79
C LEU A 22 7.24 8.13 5.27
N ALA A 23 7.32 9.18 6.10
CA ALA A 23 6.99 9.09 7.50
C ALA A 23 5.46 9.09 7.62
N PHE A 24 4.91 8.08 8.29
CA PHE A 24 3.51 8.07 8.70
C PHE A 24 3.35 8.98 9.92
N ASP A 25 2.26 9.74 9.98
CA ASP A 25 1.87 10.43 11.21
C ASP A 25 1.74 9.38 12.32
N THR A 26 2.33 9.68 13.48
CA THR A 26 2.59 8.71 14.53
C THR A 26 1.29 8.24 15.18
N SER A 27 0.69 7.20 14.63
CA SER A 27 -0.26 6.35 15.33
C SER A 27 0.49 5.54 16.41
N ASP A 28 -0.21 5.16 17.48
CA ASP A 28 0.32 4.27 18.53
C ASP A 28 1.11 3.10 17.86
N PRO A 29 2.34 2.76 18.30
CA PRO A 29 3.17 1.74 17.65
C PRO A 29 2.44 0.41 17.39
N SER A 30 1.48 0.07 18.25
CA SER A 30 0.66 -1.12 18.11
C SER A 30 -0.40 -1.02 16.99
N VAL A 31 -0.99 0.17 16.79
CA VAL A 31 -1.86 0.49 15.65
C VAL A 31 -1.05 0.40 14.35
N SER A 32 0.15 0.97 14.33
CA SER A 32 1.05 0.89 13.18
C SER A 32 1.40 -0.55 12.78
N LEU A 33 1.65 -1.43 13.77
CA LEU A 33 1.88 -2.86 13.52
C LEU A 33 0.65 -3.56 12.92
N LEU A 34 -0.55 -3.24 13.41
CA LEU A 34 -1.79 -3.79 12.87
C LEU A 34 -2.02 -3.31 11.43
N GLN A 35 -1.88 -2.01 11.17
CA GLN A 35 -1.99 -1.44 9.83
C GLN A 35 -1.00 -2.11 8.87
N ASN A 36 0.27 -2.27 9.28
CA ASN A 36 1.28 -2.94 8.47
C ASN A 36 0.92 -4.40 8.16
N ARG A 37 0.36 -5.14 9.13
CA ARG A 37 -0.10 -6.52 8.90
C ARG A 37 -1.26 -6.57 7.90
N ILE A 38 -2.21 -5.65 8.02
CA ILE A 38 -3.34 -5.53 7.11
C ILE A 38 -2.85 -5.21 5.70
N SER A 39 -2.01 -4.17 5.56
CA SER A 39 -1.47 -3.73 4.27
C SER A 39 -0.64 -4.82 3.57
N ASN A 40 0.19 -5.56 4.31
CA ASN A 40 0.95 -6.68 3.76
C ASN A 40 0.05 -7.82 3.26
N ASN A 41 -0.96 -8.19 4.04
CA ASN A 41 -1.90 -9.23 3.63
C ASN A 41 -2.68 -8.80 2.39
N PHE A 42 -3.18 -7.57 2.39
CA PHE A 42 -3.87 -6.99 1.25
C PHE A 42 -2.98 -7.03 0.00
N SER A 43 -1.77 -6.47 0.08
CA SER A 43 -0.82 -6.37 -1.03
C SER A 43 -0.51 -7.74 -1.62
N ARG A 44 -0.18 -8.73 -0.77
CA ARG A 44 0.07 -10.11 -1.22
C ARG A 44 -1.11 -10.70 -1.98
N LYS A 45 -2.34 -10.49 -1.51
CA LYS A 45 -3.54 -11.02 -2.18
C LYS A 45 -3.78 -10.31 -3.51
N TYR A 46 -3.71 -8.98 -3.52
CA TYR A 46 -3.91 -8.17 -4.71
C TYR A 46 -2.86 -8.50 -5.78
N CYS A 47 -1.58 -8.39 -5.44
CA CYS A 47 -0.47 -8.63 -6.37
C CYS A 47 -0.46 -10.07 -6.89
N LYS A 48 -0.79 -11.07 -6.05
CA LYS A 48 -0.92 -12.46 -6.53
C LYS A 48 -2.08 -12.63 -7.51
N ALA A 49 -3.20 -11.96 -7.29
CA ALA A 49 -4.33 -12.00 -8.23
C ALA A 49 -3.95 -11.35 -9.57
N ILE A 50 -3.30 -10.18 -9.54
CA ILE A 50 -2.76 -9.54 -10.75
C ILE A 50 -1.80 -10.47 -11.50
N GLN A 51 -0.85 -11.10 -10.79
CA GLN A 51 0.10 -12.05 -11.40
C GLN A 51 -0.60 -13.26 -12.03
N ASN A 52 -1.73 -13.68 -11.46
CA ASN A 52 -2.54 -14.77 -11.99
C ASN A 52 -3.48 -14.33 -13.14
N GLY A 53 -3.39 -13.09 -13.62
CA GLY A 53 -4.15 -12.59 -14.76
C GLY A 53 -5.55 -12.07 -14.43
N PHE A 54 -5.90 -11.90 -13.15
CA PHE A 54 -7.15 -11.24 -12.78
C PHE A 54 -7.11 -9.75 -13.16
N SER A 55 -8.27 -9.19 -13.50
CA SER A 55 -8.41 -7.75 -13.73
C SER A 55 -8.15 -6.95 -12.45
N LYS A 56 -7.88 -5.65 -12.59
CA LYS A 56 -7.66 -4.75 -11.45
C LYS A 56 -8.86 -4.75 -10.49
N ASP A 57 -10.09 -4.73 -11.02
CA ASP A 57 -11.31 -4.74 -10.22
C ASP A 57 -11.52 -6.05 -9.46
N GLU A 58 -11.29 -7.19 -10.10
CA GLU A 58 -11.42 -8.52 -9.48
C GLU A 58 -10.37 -8.72 -8.39
N ALA A 59 -9.12 -8.36 -8.68
CA ALA A 59 -8.03 -8.41 -7.72
C ALA A 59 -8.32 -7.50 -6.51
N MET A 60 -8.82 -6.29 -6.76
CA MET A 60 -9.19 -5.31 -5.73
C MET A 60 -10.29 -5.86 -4.83
N LYS A 61 -11.44 -6.24 -5.41
CA LYS A 61 -12.58 -6.79 -4.65
C LYS A 61 -12.20 -8.04 -3.86
N SER A 62 -11.45 -8.97 -4.48
CA SER A 62 -11.00 -10.19 -3.79
C SER A 62 -10.08 -9.89 -2.61
N ALA A 63 -9.15 -8.96 -2.78
CA ALA A 63 -8.23 -8.54 -1.73
C ALA A 63 -8.97 -7.83 -0.59
N ILE A 64 -9.92 -6.93 -0.88
CA ILE A 64 -10.76 -6.25 0.11
C ILE A 64 -11.53 -7.28 0.94
N VAL A 65 -12.33 -8.15 0.29
CA VAL A 65 -13.16 -9.13 1.01
C VAL A 65 -12.32 -10.05 1.90
N LYS A 66 -11.18 -10.55 1.40
CA LYS A 66 -10.30 -11.43 2.18
C LYS A 66 -9.64 -10.71 3.34
N THR A 67 -9.24 -9.45 3.15
CA THR A 67 -8.60 -8.64 4.20
C THR A 67 -9.61 -8.22 5.25
N GLU A 68 -10.82 -7.81 4.85
CA GLU A 68 -11.92 -7.49 5.75
C GLU A 68 -12.33 -8.67 6.61
N ASN A 69 -12.33 -9.89 6.07
CA ASN A 69 -12.55 -11.07 6.89
C ASN A 69 -11.47 -11.20 7.97
N ILE A 70 -10.19 -10.97 7.63
CA ILE A 70 -9.10 -10.99 8.63
C ILE A 70 -9.29 -9.91 9.69
N ILE A 71 -9.68 -8.69 9.29
CA ILE A 71 -9.89 -7.57 10.21
C ILE A 71 -11.12 -7.79 11.09
N SER A 72 -12.22 -8.31 10.54
CA SER A 72 -13.48 -8.51 11.27
C SER A 72 -13.43 -9.69 12.25
N PHE A 73 -12.67 -10.75 11.94
CA PHE A 73 -12.39 -11.83 12.89
C PHE A 73 -11.28 -11.49 13.90
N SER A 74 -10.55 -10.39 13.70
CA SER A 74 -9.52 -9.95 14.63
C SER A 74 -10.17 -9.21 15.81
N TYR A 75 -10.17 -9.82 17.00
CA TYR A 75 -10.51 -9.16 18.28
C TYR A 75 -9.50 -8.08 18.71
N ASN A 76 -8.73 -7.50 17.78
CA ASN A 76 -7.70 -6.54 18.15
C ASN A 76 -8.37 -5.21 18.58
N PRO A 77 -8.23 -4.81 19.86
CA PRO A 77 -8.83 -3.56 20.37
C PRO A 77 -8.25 -2.31 19.71
N GLN A 78 -7.12 -2.42 18.99
CA GLN A 78 -6.48 -1.32 18.27
C GLN A 78 -7.20 -0.94 16.96
N LYS A 79 -8.11 -1.79 16.46
CA LYS A 79 -8.84 -1.54 15.21
C LYS A 79 -9.56 -0.19 15.22
N LYS A 80 -10.13 0.22 16.36
CA LYS A 80 -10.87 1.47 16.51
C LYS A 80 -10.03 2.74 16.28
N TRP A 81 -8.70 2.61 16.36
CA TRP A 81 -7.75 3.69 16.16
C TRP A 81 -7.15 3.70 14.75
N ILE A 82 -7.57 2.78 13.87
CA ILE A 82 -7.13 2.77 12.49
C ILE A 82 -8.00 3.74 11.70
N GLU A 83 -7.40 4.85 11.29
CA GLU A 83 -8.02 5.74 10.33
C GLU A 83 -8.03 5.11 8.92
N LYS A 84 -9.18 5.26 8.24
CA LYS A 84 -9.38 4.72 6.89
C LYS A 84 -8.33 5.24 5.91
N ASP A 85 -8.03 6.53 5.99
CA ASP A 85 -7.12 7.21 5.07
C ASP A 85 -5.67 6.77 5.25
N ASP A 86 -5.22 6.62 6.50
CA ASP A 86 -3.89 6.10 6.85
C ASP A 86 -3.69 4.66 6.37
N LEU A 87 -4.68 3.81 6.62
CA LEU A 87 -4.64 2.43 6.15
C LEU A 87 -4.61 2.36 4.62
N ALA A 88 -5.43 3.16 3.94
CA ALA A 88 -5.44 3.24 2.49
C ALA A 88 -4.08 3.71 1.95
N ASN A 89 -3.45 4.70 2.59
CA ASN A 89 -2.13 5.17 2.22
C ASN A 89 -1.07 4.06 2.36
N GLN A 90 -1.08 3.34 3.47
CA GLN A 90 -0.13 2.24 3.72
C GLN A 90 -0.34 1.06 2.77
N ILE A 91 -1.60 0.68 2.49
CA ILE A 91 -1.94 -0.31 1.47
C ILE A 91 -1.38 0.11 0.11
N SER A 92 -1.61 1.36 -0.28
CA SER A 92 -1.22 1.88 -1.60
C SER A 92 0.29 1.86 -1.78
N LEU A 93 1.03 2.25 -0.74
CA LEU A 93 2.48 2.18 -0.73
C LEU A 93 2.97 0.74 -0.88
N GLN A 94 2.41 -0.18 -0.11
CA GLN A 94 2.81 -1.58 -0.16
C GLN A 94 2.55 -2.19 -1.54
N VAL A 95 1.39 -1.93 -2.13
CA VAL A 95 1.06 -2.45 -3.47
C VAL A 95 1.97 -1.88 -4.55
N VAL A 96 2.19 -0.56 -4.55
CA VAL A 96 3.04 0.09 -5.55
C VAL A 96 4.49 -0.42 -5.45
N ASN A 97 4.98 -0.65 -4.24
CA ASN A 97 6.31 -1.21 -4.01
C ASN A 97 6.40 -2.69 -4.40
N ASP A 98 5.39 -3.50 -4.08
CA ASP A 98 5.42 -4.95 -4.30
C ASP A 98 5.17 -5.34 -5.76
N CYS A 99 4.19 -4.72 -6.42
CA CYS A 99 3.84 -5.05 -7.81
C CYS A 99 3.45 -3.86 -8.69
N GLY A 100 3.55 -2.61 -8.22
CA GLY A 100 3.11 -1.42 -8.98
C GLY A 100 3.73 -1.33 -10.37
N ARG A 101 5.01 -1.66 -10.50
CA ARG A 101 5.73 -1.61 -11.78
C ARG A 101 5.08 -2.48 -12.87
N SER A 102 4.54 -3.66 -12.53
CA SER A 102 3.91 -4.55 -13.52
C SER A 102 2.54 -4.06 -14.00
N ILE A 103 1.93 -3.14 -13.25
CA ILE A 103 0.60 -2.57 -13.56
C ILE A 103 0.64 -1.07 -13.89
N GLY A 104 1.85 -0.54 -14.17
CA GLY A 104 2.07 0.84 -14.59
C GLY A 104 1.93 1.88 -13.47
N LEU A 105 2.03 1.47 -12.20
CA LEU A 105 1.99 2.37 -11.04
C LEU A 105 3.39 2.59 -10.49
N ILE A 106 3.86 3.83 -10.52
CA ILE A 106 5.23 4.18 -10.13
C ILE A 106 5.20 5.46 -9.29
N GLY A 107 5.99 5.44 -8.20
CA GLY A 107 6.22 6.61 -7.38
C GLY A 107 4.95 7.18 -6.76
N LYS A 108 5.00 8.47 -6.40
CA LYS A 108 3.94 9.17 -5.67
C LYS A 108 2.61 9.21 -6.45
N GLU A 109 2.67 9.39 -7.77
CA GLU A 109 1.48 9.40 -8.62
C GLU A 109 0.79 8.04 -8.62
N GLY A 110 1.55 6.95 -8.75
CA GLY A 110 1.02 5.59 -8.66
C GLY A 110 0.37 5.30 -7.31
N VAL A 111 0.99 5.77 -6.21
CA VAL A 111 0.45 5.63 -4.85
C VAL A 111 -0.85 6.40 -4.69
N ASN A 112 -0.90 7.65 -5.12
CA ASN A 112 -2.11 8.48 -5.03
C ASN A 112 -3.26 7.90 -5.86
N TYR A 113 -2.96 7.47 -7.09
CA TYR A 113 -3.94 6.82 -7.96
C TYR A 113 -4.51 5.56 -7.30
N PHE A 114 -3.63 4.68 -6.80
CA PHE A 114 -4.06 3.44 -6.16
C PHE A 114 -4.90 3.71 -4.91
N LYS A 115 -4.52 4.71 -4.10
CA LYS A 115 -5.25 5.10 -2.89
C LYS A 115 -6.68 5.51 -3.22
N SER A 116 -6.86 6.42 -4.18
CA SER A 116 -8.19 6.85 -4.61
C SER A 116 -9.03 5.69 -5.14
N TYR A 117 -8.44 4.85 -5.99
CA TYR A 117 -9.11 3.69 -6.56
C TYR A 117 -9.49 2.65 -5.50
N PHE A 118 -8.60 2.37 -4.54
CA PHE A 118 -8.89 1.50 -3.40
C PHE A 118 -10.07 2.02 -2.59
N LEU A 119 -10.08 3.31 -2.21
CA LEU A 119 -11.15 3.90 -1.41
C LEU A 119 -12.50 3.83 -2.12
N GLU A 120 -12.52 4.11 -3.42
CA GLU A 120 -13.74 4.02 -4.24
C GLU A 120 -14.32 2.59 -4.24
N ILE A 121 -13.48 1.58 -4.51
CA ILE A 121 -13.94 0.19 -4.56
C ILE A 121 -14.28 -0.33 -3.15
N TYR A 122 -13.57 0.13 -2.13
CA TYR A 122 -13.83 -0.22 -0.73
C TYR A 122 -15.24 0.23 -0.31
N GLU A 123 -15.61 1.48 -0.56
CA GLU A 123 -16.98 1.98 -0.27
C GLU A 123 -18.06 1.19 -1.00
N LYS A 124 -17.83 0.85 -2.28
CA LYS A 124 -18.76 0.04 -3.06
C LYS A 124 -18.89 -1.41 -2.57
N THR A 125 -17.81 -1.97 -2.02
CA THR A 125 -17.75 -3.38 -1.61
C THR A 125 -18.19 -3.58 -0.15
N THR A 126 -18.15 -2.53 0.67
CA THR A 126 -18.42 -2.59 2.11
C THR A 126 -19.35 -1.47 2.61
N PRO A 127 -20.54 -1.28 2.00
CA PRO A 127 -21.40 -0.11 2.26
C PRO A 127 -21.91 0.00 3.71
N ASP A 128 -22.07 -1.11 4.42
CA ASP A 128 -22.67 -1.13 5.77
C ASP A 128 -21.66 -1.21 6.92
N LYS A 129 -20.35 -1.10 6.64
CA LYS A 129 -19.28 -1.33 7.63
C LYS A 129 -18.41 -0.10 7.82
N ASN A 130 -18.81 0.76 8.75
CA ASN A 130 -17.91 1.78 9.28
C ASN A 130 -16.74 1.10 10.00
N PHE A 131 -15.50 1.50 9.69
CA PHE A 131 -14.32 1.12 10.48
C PHE A 131 -14.44 1.51 11.96
N SER A 132 -15.33 2.46 12.26
CA SER A 132 -15.71 2.90 13.59
C SER A 132 -17.10 2.38 14.00
N ARG A 133 -17.13 1.33 14.83
CA ARG A 133 -18.10 1.24 15.92
C ARG A 133 -17.43 0.63 17.15
#